data_AF-A0A344TZ37-F1
#
_entry.id   AF-A0A344TZ37-F1
#
_cell.length_a   1.000
_cell.length_b   1.000
_cell.length_c   1.000
_cell.angle_alpha   90.00
_cell.angle_beta   90.00
_cell.angle_gamma   90.00
#
_symmetry.space_group_name_H-M   'P 1'
#
loop_
_entity.id
_entity.type
_entity.pdbx_description
1 polymer ?
#
loop_
_entity_poly.entity_id
_entity_poly.type
_entity_poly.pdbx_seq_one_letter_code
_entity_poly.pdbx_strand_id
1 'polypeptide(L)'
;MRITRTARRTRAGIAVSVAALAAGSLILTACGGSSDSAGKLDGTYYVKDVNGTSDLGQLVVKGNSVSHHEYGCDGVYEKPGVTSTGEFTKDQTQIIWTVAGDDSRNKRTGSESISTSSTSISIGGSVYVRDDSDAGKALLDGFKTKCAK
;
A
#
# COMPACT_ATOMS: atom_id res chain seq x y z
N MET A 1 77.46 -39.08 -12.79
CA MET A 1 76.94 -40.13 -13.70
C MET A 1 75.85 -39.51 -14.58
N ARG A 2 76.06 -39.55 -15.91
CA ARG A 2 75.12 -39.42 -17.05
C ARG A 2 74.02 -38.33 -17.08
N ILE A 3 74.34 -37.25 -17.81
CA ILE A 3 73.67 -36.66 -18.99
C ILE A 3 72.21 -37.08 -19.27
N THR A 4 71.29 -36.11 -19.45
CA THR A 4 70.37 -36.12 -20.61
C THR A 4 70.04 -34.69 -21.06
N ARG A 5 70.16 -34.48 -22.38
CA ARG A 5 69.98 -33.25 -23.14
C ARG A 5 68.51 -33.01 -23.52
N THR A 6 68.16 -31.71 -23.55
CA THR A 6 67.40 -30.97 -24.58
C THR A 6 66.18 -31.60 -25.26
N ALA A 7 65.04 -30.91 -25.19
CA ALA A 7 64.15 -30.72 -26.35
C ALA A 7 63.48 -29.34 -26.31
N ARG A 8 63.45 -28.72 -27.47
CA ARG A 8 63.06 -27.33 -27.80
C ARG A 8 61.57 -27.29 -28.21
N ARG A 9 61.05 -26.07 -28.40
CA ARG A 9 59.91 -25.70 -29.29
C ARG A 9 58.54 -25.95 -28.62
N THR A 10 57.48 -25.12 -28.72
CA THR A 10 57.06 -24.15 -29.73
C THR A 10 55.96 -23.24 -29.15
N ARG A 11 55.79 -22.07 -29.76
CA ARG A 11 54.73 -21.04 -29.67
C ARG A 11 53.30 -21.49 -29.28
N ALA A 12 52.67 -20.57 -28.54
CA ALA A 12 51.30 -20.05 -28.66
C ALA A 12 50.16 -21.02 -29.03
N GLY A 13 49.26 -21.25 -28.07
CA GLY A 13 47.88 -21.70 -28.27
C GLY A 13 47.03 -21.03 -27.18
N ILE A 14 46.25 -20.01 -27.55
CA ILE A 14 44.78 -20.06 -27.65
C ILE A 14 44.10 -20.12 -26.29
N ALA A 15 43.37 -19.04 -26.01
CA ALA A 15 42.43 -18.87 -24.92
C ALA A 15 41.41 -20.01 -24.83
N VAL A 16 41.13 -20.45 -23.60
CA VAL A 16 39.83 -21.05 -23.27
C VAL A 16 39.47 -20.57 -21.87
N SER A 17 38.51 -19.66 -21.80
CA SER A 17 37.73 -19.39 -20.60
C SER A 17 36.78 -20.56 -20.39
N VAL A 18 36.91 -21.27 -19.26
CA VAL A 18 35.81 -22.04 -18.69
C VAL A 18 35.72 -21.67 -17.21
N ALA A 19 34.71 -20.86 -16.90
CA ALA A 19 34.27 -20.64 -15.54
C ALA A 19 33.71 -21.95 -14.98
N ALA A 20 34.29 -22.44 -13.89
CA ALA A 20 33.74 -23.57 -13.14
C ALA A 20 34.27 -23.58 -11.70
N LEU A 21 33.75 -22.67 -10.86
CA LEU A 21 33.87 -22.67 -9.41
C LEU A 21 32.63 -21.90 -8.89
N ALA A 22 31.83 -22.31 -7.93
CA ALA A 22 31.79 -23.49 -7.10
C ALA A 22 30.35 -23.59 -6.56
N ALA A 23 29.89 -24.80 -6.27
CA ALA A 23 28.63 -25.06 -5.59
C ALA A 23 28.60 -24.35 -4.23
N GLY A 24 27.67 -23.41 -4.07
CA GLY A 24 27.33 -22.77 -2.81
C GLY A 24 25.84 -22.93 -2.57
N SER A 25 25.46 -24.05 -1.96
CA SER A 25 24.10 -24.34 -1.51
C SER A 25 23.73 -23.41 -0.37
N LEU A 26 23.32 -22.19 -0.69
CA LEU A 26 22.61 -21.33 0.26
C LEU A 26 21.20 -21.88 0.39
N ILE A 27 21.02 -22.80 1.34
CA ILE A 27 19.71 -23.12 1.89
C ILE A 27 19.28 -21.85 2.64
N LEU A 28 18.67 -20.91 1.93
CA LEU A 28 17.80 -19.95 2.57
C LEU A 28 16.66 -20.77 3.16
N THR A 29 16.71 -20.97 4.48
CA THR A 29 15.52 -21.19 5.29
C THR A 29 14.59 -20.01 5.02
N ALA A 30 13.76 -20.16 4.00
CA ALA A 30 12.57 -19.39 3.80
C ALA A 30 11.72 -19.63 5.04
N CYS A 31 11.79 -18.71 6.01
CA CYS A 31 10.70 -18.52 6.96
C CYS A 31 9.45 -18.28 6.11
N GLY A 32 8.63 -19.32 6.03
CA GLY A 32 7.39 -19.33 5.27
C GLY A 32 6.44 -18.25 5.76
N GLY A 33 5.61 -17.78 4.82
CA GLY A 33 4.41 -17.00 5.13
C GLY A 33 4.46 -15.54 4.74
N SER A 34 4.99 -15.19 3.55
CA SER A 34 4.66 -13.92 2.91
C SER A 34 3.55 -14.18 1.89
N SER A 35 2.33 -14.40 2.36
CA SER A 35 1.13 -14.46 1.52
C SER A 35 0.27 -13.23 1.78
N ASP A 36 0.29 -12.32 0.80
CA ASP A 36 -0.90 -11.65 0.28
C ASP A 36 -1.91 -11.11 1.30
N SER A 37 -1.47 -10.22 2.21
CA SER A 37 -2.42 -9.36 2.93
C SER A 37 -2.97 -8.22 2.06
N ALA A 38 -2.34 -7.97 0.89
CA ALA A 38 -2.83 -7.04 -0.12
C ALA A 38 -4.16 -7.57 -0.69
N GLY A 39 -5.28 -6.96 -0.29
CA GLY A 39 -6.62 -7.40 -0.69
C GLY A 39 -7.60 -7.64 0.45
N LYS A 40 -7.11 -7.97 1.67
CA LYS A 40 -8.01 -8.21 2.82
C LYS A 40 -8.80 -6.97 3.24
N LEU A 41 -8.22 -5.80 3.01
CA LEU A 41 -8.80 -4.51 3.36
C LEU A 41 -9.50 -3.84 2.18
N ASP A 42 -9.51 -4.45 1.00
CA ASP A 42 -10.13 -3.86 -0.19
C ASP A 42 -11.61 -3.58 0.07
N GLY A 43 -12.05 -2.43 -0.42
CA GLY A 43 -13.43 -1.97 -0.26
C GLY A 43 -13.52 -0.48 0.01
N THR A 44 -14.75 -0.07 0.28
CA THR A 44 -15.11 1.31 0.60
C THR A 44 -15.53 1.38 2.05
N TYR A 45 -15.10 2.43 2.75
CA TYR A 45 -15.44 2.66 4.13
C TYR A 45 -15.89 4.10 4.32
N TYR A 46 -16.80 4.31 5.26
CA TYR A 46 -17.39 5.60 5.56
C TYR A 46 -17.15 6.01 7.00
N VAL A 47 -17.01 7.31 7.22
CA VAL A 47 -17.02 7.91 8.54
C VAL A 47 -17.85 9.19 8.50
N LYS A 48 -18.55 9.47 9.58
CA LYS A 48 -19.25 10.75 9.75
C LYS A 48 -18.24 11.84 10.10
N ASP A 49 -18.44 13.03 9.53
CA ASP A 49 -17.82 14.25 10.02
C ASP A 49 -16.28 14.19 10.12
N VAL A 50 -15.62 14.24 8.97
CA VAL A 50 -14.15 14.32 8.96
C VAL A 50 -13.74 15.74 9.33
N ASN A 51 -13.12 15.89 10.49
CA ASN A 51 -12.49 17.13 10.96
C ASN A 51 -13.43 18.36 11.06
N GLY A 52 -14.75 18.18 11.14
CA GLY A 52 -15.70 19.28 11.32
C GLY A 52 -16.04 20.05 10.04
N THR A 53 -15.47 19.69 8.90
CA THR A 53 -15.55 20.48 7.65
C THR A 53 -16.32 19.80 6.52
N SER A 54 -16.64 18.52 6.69
CA SER A 54 -17.21 17.67 5.66
C SER A 54 -18.26 16.76 6.28
N ASP A 55 -19.38 16.55 5.60
CA ASP A 55 -20.49 15.77 6.15
C ASP A 55 -20.24 14.27 6.09
N LEU A 56 -19.43 13.80 5.14
CA LEU A 56 -19.04 12.40 5.00
C LEU A 56 -17.59 12.25 4.54
N GLY A 57 -16.85 11.38 5.22
CA GLY A 57 -15.57 10.86 4.76
C GLY A 57 -15.74 9.49 4.11
N GLN A 58 -15.04 9.28 3.00
CA GLN A 58 -14.93 8.00 2.32
C GLN A 58 -13.46 7.59 2.25
N LEU A 59 -13.17 6.36 2.61
CA LEU A 59 -11.87 5.72 2.41
C LEU A 59 -12.05 4.59 1.40
N VAL A 60 -11.28 4.61 0.31
CA VAL A 60 -11.28 3.58 -0.72
C VAL A 60 -9.94 2.88 -0.70
N VAL A 61 -9.96 1.57 -0.51
CA VAL A 61 -8.78 0.71 -0.46
C VAL A 61 -8.76 -0.21 -1.68
N LYS A 62 -7.63 -0.23 -2.39
CA LYS A 62 -7.36 -1.14 -3.53
C LYS A 62 -5.94 -1.69 -3.43
N GLY A 63 -5.81 -2.93 -2.96
CA GLY A 63 -4.52 -3.53 -2.61
C GLY A 63 -3.82 -2.71 -1.53
N ASN A 64 -2.68 -2.12 -1.87
CA ASN A 64 -1.93 -1.25 -0.97
C ASN A 64 -2.29 0.23 -1.10
N SER A 65 -2.99 0.63 -2.16
CA SER A 65 -3.33 2.02 -2.41
C SER A 65 -4.56 2.43 -1.60
N VAL A 66 -4.48 3.62 -1.00
CA VAL A 66 -5.54 4.22 -0.19
C VAL A 66 -5.88 5.58 -0.78
N SER A 67 -7.17 5.82 -1.02
CA SER A 67 -7.70 7.13 -1.35
C SER A 67 -8.69 7.56 -0.27
N HIS A 68 -8.57 8.80 0.17
CA HIS A 68 -9.52 9.42 1.07
C HIS A 68 -10.21 10.58 0.38
N HIS A 69 -11.53 10.62 0.50
CA HIS A 69 -12.38 11.64 -0.06
C HIS A 69 -13.26 12.23 1.03
N GLU A 70 -13.48 13.53 0.98
CA GLU A 70 -14.44 14.20 1.84
C GLU A 70 -15.52 14.88 1.02
N TYR A 71 -16.77 14.73 1.45
CA TYR A 71 -17.95 15.22 0.74
C TYR A 71 -18.76 16.18 1.64
N GLY A 72 -19.17 17.30 1.06
CA GLY A 72 -20.25 18.13 1.59
C GLY A 72 -21.52 17.95 0.75
N CYS A 73 -22.60 18.65 1.10
CA CYS A 73 -23.84 18.59 0.33
C CYS A 73 -23.82 19.32 -1.03
N ASP A 74 -22.81 20.16 -1.29
CA ASP A 74 -22.68 20.88 -2.55
C ASP A 74 -22.12 19.93 -3.63
N GLY A 75 -23.00 19.39 -4.50
CA GLY A 75 -22.62 18.46 -5.57
C GLY A 75 -22.58 16.99 -5.15
N VAL A 76 -23.63 16.55 -4.42
CA VAL A 76 -23.85 15.21 -3.85
C VAL A 76 -23.16 14.08 -4.63
N TYR A 77 -22.01 13.61 -4.11
CA TYR A 77 -21.16 12.53 -4.66
C TYR A 77 -20.56 12.73 -6.05
N GLU A 78 -20.81 13.83 -6.75
CA GLU A 78 -20.26 14.04 -8.08
C GLU A 78 -18.77 14.39 -8.01
N LYS A 79 -18.37 15.14 -6.98
CA LYS A 79 -16.98 15.56 -6.79
C LYS A 79 -16.63 15.66 -5.30
N PRO A 80 -15.57 14.99 -4.83
CA PRO A 80 -15.11 15.19 -3.46
C PRO A 80 -14.54 16.60 -3.30
N GLY A 81 -14.83 17.23 -2.16
CA GLY A 81 -14.30 18.54 -1.79
C GLY A 81 -12.83 18.48 -1.37
N VAL A 82 -12.40 17.37 -0.76
CA VAL A 82 -11.00 17.11 -0.37
C VAL A 82 -10.62 15.71 -0.86
N THR A 83 -9.40 15.56 -1.39
CA THR A 83 -8.86 14.25 -1.76
C THR A 83 -7.42 14.11 -1.31
N SER A 84 -7.13 12.98 -0.65
CA SER A 84 -5.77 12.60 -0.24
C SER A 84 -5.51 11.16 -0.70
N THR A 85 -4.29 10.85 -1.11
CA THR A 85 -3.89 9.47 -1.43
C THR A 85 -2.67 9.06 -0.64
N GLY A 86 -2.56 7.77 -0.39
CA GLY A 86 -1.45 7.17 0.32
C GLY A 86 -1.33 5.68 0.03
N GLU A 87 -0.37 5.06 0.68
CA GLU A 87 -0.12 3.63 0.57
C GLU A 87 0.02 3.00 1.95
N PHE A 88 -0.52 1.80 2.13
CA PHE A 88 -0.23 1.01 3.31
C PHE A 88 1.25 0.61 3.36
N THR A 89 1.83 0.63 4.55
CA THR A 89 3.10 -0.05 4.80
C THR A 89 2.97 -1.55 4.54
N LYS A 90 4.11 -2.23 4.33
CA LYS A 90 4.12 -3.66 4.00
C LYS A 90 3.42 -4.54 5.04
N ASP A 91 3.49 -4.14 6.30
CA ASP A 91 2.84 -4.80 7.45
C ASP A 91 1.41 -4.29 7.71
N GLN A 92 0.91 -3.34 6.92
CA GLN A 92 -0.42 -2.73 7.03
C GLN A 92 -0.72 -2.15 8.43
N THR A 93 0.29 -1.61 9.10
CA THR A 93 0.15 -0.93 10.40
C THR A 93 0.05 0.60 10.26
N GLN A 94 0.39 1.14 9.10
CA GLN A 94 0.37 2.58 8.82
C GLN A 94 -0.06 2.85 7.38
N ILE A 95 -0.56 4.07 7.15
CA ILE A 95 -0.70 4.67 5.81
C ILE A 95 0.34 5.76 5.68
N ILE A 96 1.09 5.75 4.59
CA ILE A 96 1.97 6.84 4.18
C ILE A 96 1.21 7.67 3.15
N TRP A 97 0.79 8.88 3.53
CA TRP A 97 0.10 9.81 2.65
C TRP A 97 1.09 10.47 1.69
N THR A 98 0.89 10.26 0.39
CA THR A 98 1.80 10.68 -0.69
C THR A 98 1.29 11.88 -1.46
N VAL A 99 -0.02 12.07 -1.54
CA VAL A 99 -0.63 13.25 -2.17
C VAL A 99 -1.66 13.83 -1.21
N ALA A 100 -1.37 15.02 -0.70
CA ALA A 100 -2.42 15.93 -0.27
C ALA A 100 -2.80 16.75 -1.50
N GLY A 101 -4.02 16.59 -2.06
CA GLY A 101 -4.48 17.51 -3.10
C GLY A 101 -4.41 18.97 -2.62
N ASP A 102 -4.40 19.94 -3.53
CA ASP A 102 -4.10 21.36 -3.27
C ASP A 102 -5.09 22.10 -2.33
N ASP A 103 -6.10 21.40 -1.80
CA ASP A 103 -7.06 21.94 -0.85
C ASP A 103 -6.42 22.10 0.53
N SER A 104 -6.44 23.33 1.07
CA SER A 104 -5.90 23.67 2.40
C SER A 104 -6.52 22.89 3.58
N ARG A 105 -7.70 22.27 3.39
CA ARG A 105 -8.33 21.38 4.38
C ARG A 105 -7.67 20.01 4.42
N ASN A 106 -6.81 19.70 3.46
CA ASN A 106 -6.10 18.43 3.42
C ASN A 106 -5.04 18.36 4.51
N LYS A 107 -5.40 17.71 5.62
CA LYS A 107 -4.52 17.54 6.79
C LYS A 107 -3.74 16.23 6.76
N ARG A 108 -4.06 15.34 5.81
CA ARG A 108 -3.48 13.99 5.70
C ARG A 108 -2.12 14.07 5.03
N THR A 109 -1.07 14.06 5.85
CA THR A 109 0.32 14.15 5.39
C THR A 109 1.21 13.23 6.24
N GLY A 110 2.29 12.72 5.64
CA GLY A 110 3.22 11.86 6.37
C GLY A 110 2.63 10.48 6.69
N SER A 111 3.08 9.88 7.80
CA SER A 111 2.67 8.53 8.20
C SER A 111 1.62 8.57 9.32
N GLU A 112 0.52 7.85 9.14
CA GLU A 112 -0.55 7.72 10.13
C GLU A 112 -0.72 6.23 10.50
N SER A 113 -0.66 5.92 11.80
CA SER A 113 -0.94 4.57 12.30
C SER A 113 -2.40 4.21 12.13
N ILE A 114 -2.64 2.93 11.81
CA ILE A 114 -3.98 2.38 11.68
C ILE A 114 -4.20 1.19 12.61
N SER A 115 -5.46 0.90 12.87
CA SER A 115 -5.89 -0.41 13.35
C SER A 115 -7.03 -0.92 12.49
N THR A 116 -7.11 -2.23 12.28
CA THR A 116 -8.08 -2.83 11.38
C THR A 116 -8.87 -3.93 12.06
N SER A 117 -10.13 -4.07 11.64
CA SER A 117 -10.98 -5.20 11.96
C SER A 117 -11.48 -5.85 10.66
N SER A 118 -12.42 -6.80 10.73
CA SER A 118 -13.08 -7.32 9.53
C SER A 118 -13.93 -6.27 8.82
N THR A 119 -14.47 -5.29 9.54
CA THR A 119 -15.48 -4.35 9.03
C THR A 119 -15.09 -2.88 9.20
N SER A 120 -13.91 -2.59 9.72
CA SER A 120 -13.49 -1.21 9.96
C SER A 120 -11.99 -0.99 9.85
N ILE A 121 -11.63 0.26 9.57
CA ILE A 121 -10.26 0.78 9.62
C ILE A 121 -10.30 2.04 10.50
N SER A 122 -9.49 2.08 11.55
CA SER A 122 -9.36 3.26 12.39
C SER A 122 -8.09 4.02 12.01
N ILE A 123 -8.23 5.32 11.73
CA ILE A 123 -7.14 6.21 11.31
C ILE A 123 -7.25 7.49 12.14
N GLY A 124 -6.19 7.87 12.86
CA GLY A 124 -6.17 9.12 13.64
C GLY A 124 -7.31 9.23 14.67
N GLY A 125 -7.77 8.10 15.22
CA GLY A 125 -8.90 8.04 16.17
C GLY A 125 -10.29 8.03 15.52
N SER A 126 -10.40 8.22 14.20
CA SER A 126 -11.66 8.10 13.45
C SER A 126 -11.86 6.67 12.96
N VAL A 127 -13.05 6.11 13.17
CA VAL A 127 -13.41 4.74 12.76
C VAL A 127 -14.17 4.77 11.45
N TYR A 128 -13.54 4.29 10.38
CA TYR A 128 -14.15 4.09 9.08
C TYR A 128 -14.81 2.71 9.04
N VAL A 129 -16.10 2.65 8.72
CA VAL A 129 -16.90 1.42 8.67
C VAL A 129 -17.20 1.01 7.23
N ARG A 130 -17.14 -0.28 6.90
CA ARG A 130 -17.38 -0.78 5.53
C ARG A 130 -18.76 -0.39 5.01
N ASP A 131 -18.83 -0.08 3.72
CA ASP A 131 -20.05 0.26 2.99
C ASP A 131 -21.08 -0.88 2.93
N ASP A 132 -20.65 -2.14 2.95
CA ASP A 132 -21.52 -3.31 2.97
C ASP A 132 -22.17 -3.59 4.34
N SER A 133 -21.67 -2.97 5.41
CA SER A 133 -22.22 -3.08 6.77
C SER A 133 -23.46 -2.20 6.97
N ASP A 134 -24.33 -2.58 7.92
CA ASP A 134 -25.52 -1.78 8.26
C ASP A 134 -25.13 -0.36 8.73
N ALA A 135 -24.04 -0.23 9.47
CA ALA A 135 -23.53 1.07 9.93
C ALA A 135 -23.04 1.93 8.75
N GLY A 136 -22.31 1.35 7.80
CA GLY A 136 -21.84 2.06 6.61
C GLY A 136 -22.99 2.52 5.71
N LYS A 137 -23.99 1.65 5.49
CA LYS A 137 -25.22 2.00 4.77
C LYS A 137 -25.98 3.13 5.47
N ALA A 138 -26.14 3.06 6.79
CA ALA A 138 -26.81 4.10 7.56
C ALA A 138 -26.08 5.46 7.48
N LEU A 139 -24.74 5.48 7.46
CA LEU A 139 -23.96 6.71 7.26
C LEU A 139 -24.20 7.30 5.87
N LEU A 140 -24.12 6.46 4.83
CA LEU A 140 -24.35 6.83 3.45
C LEU A 140 -25.77 7.39 3.24
N ASP A 141 -26.78 6.69 3.74
CA ASP A 141 -28.19 7.08 3.62
C ASP A 141 -28.51 8.32 4.44
N GLY A 142 -27.92 8.46 5.64
CA GLY A 142 -28.02 9.66 6.45
C GLY A 142 -27.45 10.89 5.75
N PHE A 143 -26.29 10.77 5.12
CA PHE A 143 -25.71 11.84 4.30
C PHE A 143 -26.60 12.17 3.10
N LYS A 144 -27.08 11.17 2.34
CA LYS A 144 -27.98 11.40 1.19
C LYS A 144 -29.27 12.10 1.61
N THR A 145 -29.88 11.67 2.71
CA THR A 145 -31.10 12.29 3.26
C THR A 145 -30.84 13.73 3.68
N LYS A 146 -29.71 14.02 4.30
CA LYS A 146 -29.31 15.38 4.70
C LYS A 146 -29.10 16.30 3.49
N CYS A 147 -28.53 15.77 2.42
CA CYS A 147 -28.17 16.56 1.24
C CYS A 147 -29.26 16.60 0.15
N ALA A 148 -30.29 15.75 0.25
CA ALA A 148 -31.51 15.87 -0.55
C ALA A 148 -32.30 17.10 -0.06
N LYS A 149 -32.00 18.26 -0.64
CA LYS A 149 -32.81 19.47 -0.52
C LYS A 149 -33.97 19.44 -1.51
#